data_AF-A0A2D9X1X0-F1
#
_entry.id   AF-A0A2D9X1X0-F1
#
_cell.length_a   1.000
_cell.length_b   1.000
_cell.length_c   1.000
_cell.angle_alpha   90.00
_cell.angle_beta   90.00
_cell.angle_gamma   90.00
#
_symmetry.space_group_name_H-M   'P 1'
#
loop_
_entity.id
_entity.type
_entity.pdbx_description
1 polymer ?
#
loop_
_entity_poly.entity_id
_entity_poly.type
_entity_poly.pdbx_seq_one_letter_code
_entity_poly.pdbx_strand_id
1 'polypeptide(L)' 'MVLQERRDGETIDSLLKKFKRGVKREGILPRLREKEFFEKPSDKKKRDKKAASRRNKIQQKADEL' A
#
# COMPACT_ATOMS: atom_id res chain seq x y z
N MET A 1 5.77 9.02 -6.67
CA MET A 1 4.90 10.07 -7.21
C MET A 1 4.24 9.46 -8.44
N VAL A 2 2.92 9.33 -8.46
CA VAL A 2 2.22 8.65 -9.55
C VAL A 2 1.75 9.70 -10.56
N LEU A 3 2.34 9.65 -11.75
CA LEU A 3 1.94 10.43 -12.92
C LEU A 3 1.00 9.57 -13.77
N GLN A 4 -0.17 10.11 -14.12
CA GLN A 4 -1.12 9.41 -14.97
C GLN A 4 -1.57 10.34 -16.10
N GLU A 5 -1.22 9.98 -17.32
CA GLU A 5 -1.61 10.71 -18.53
C GLU A 5 -3.01 10.28 -18.98
N ARG A 6 -3.77 11.26 -19.48
CA ARG A 6 -5.08 11.03 -20.09
C ARG A 6 -4.88 10.47 -21.49
N ARG A 7 -5.54 9.36 -21.81
CA ARG A 7 -5.61 8.84 -23.19
C ARG A 7 -6.83 9.42 -23.90
N ASP A 8 -6.72 9.59 -25.21
CA ASP A 8 -7.82 10.10 -26.03
C ASP A 8 -9.02 9.16 -25.96
N GLY A 9 -10.20 9.72 -25.70
CA GLY A 9 -11.44 8.96 -25.49
C GLY A 9 -11.70 8.50 -24.04
N GLU A 10 -10.81 8.75 -23.08
CA GLU A 10 -11.07 8.38 -21.68
C GLU A 10 -11.93 9.39 -20.92
N THR A 11 -12.93 8.86 -20.21
CA THR A 11 -13.70 9.57 -19.19
C THR A 11 -12.82 9.86 -17.97
N ILE A 12 -13.01 11.03 -17.36
CA ILE A 12 -12.28 11.50 -16.17
C ILE A 12 -12.32 10.48 -15.02
N ASP A 13 -13.43 9.79 -14.83
CA ASP A 13 -13.57 8.76 -13.78
C ASP A 13 -12.63 7.56 -13.96
N SER A 14 -12.39 7.14 -15.20
CA SER A 14 -11.44 6.06 -15.51
C SER A 14 -10.01 6.47 -15.13
N LEU A 15 -9.63 7.71 -15.46
CA LEU A 15 -8.34 8.28 -15.08
C LEU A 15 -8.20 8.34 -13.55
N LEU A 16 -9.23 8.81 -12.84
CA LEU A 16 -9.22 8.89 -11.38
C LEU A 16 -9.09 7.52 -10.72
N LYS A 17 -9.74 6.49 -11.28
CA LYS A 17 -9.63 5.11 -10.78
C LYS A 17 -8.22 4.55 -10.97
N LYS A 18 -7.58 4.81 -12.11
CA LYS A 18 -6.18 4.41 -12.37
C LYS A 18 -5.22 5.14 -11.45
N PHE A 19 -5.39 6.44 -11.27
CA PHE A 19 -4.60 7.21 -10.33
C PHE A 19 -4.72 6.66 -8.89
N LYS A 20 -5.95 6.43 -8.41
CA LYS A 20 -6.19 5.81 -7.09
C LYS A 20 -5.51 4.43 -6.95
N ARG A 21 -5.50 3.61 -8.01
CA ARG A 21 -4.77 2.33 -8.03
C ARG A 21 -3.26 2.53 -7.98
N GLY A 22 -2.72 3.49 -8.72
CA GLY A 22 -1.31 3.84 -8.69
C GLY A 22 -0.85 4.30 -7.30
N VAL A 23 -1.64 5.17 -6.64
CA VAL A 23 -1.36 5.65 -5.28
C VAL A 23 -1.35 4.49 -4.29
N LYS A 24 -2.31 3.56 -4.41
CA LYS A 24 -2.36 2.36 -3.56
C LYS A 24 -1.16 1.44 -3.81
N ARG A 25 -0.76 1.24 -5.08
CA ARG A 25 0.38 0.40 -5.45
C ARG A 25 1.70 0.94 -4.92
N GLU A 26 1.89 2.26 -4.99
CA GLU A 26 3.12 2.90 -4.49
C GLU A 26 3.19 2.92 -2.95
N GLY A 27 2.05 2.75 -2.27
CA GLY A 27 2.02 2.68 -0.81
C GLY A 27 2.37 4.02 -0.14
N ILE A 28 2.06 5.14 -0.79
CA ILE A 28 2.35 6.48 -0.26
C ILE A 28 1.60 6.73 1.07
N LEU A 29 0.32 6.38 1.13
CA LEU A 29 -0.53 6.59 2.30
C LEU A 29 -0.02 5.88 3.58
N PRO A 30 0.31 4.56 3.56
CA PRO A 30 0.85 3.93 4.75
C PRO A 30 2.21 4.51 5.15
N ARG A 31 3.08 4.86 4.19
CA ARG A 31 4.37 5.51 4.52
C ARG A 31 4.22 6.86 5.21
N LEU A 32 3.22 7.65 4.80
CA LEU A 32 2.91 8.92 5.47
C LEU A 32 2.44 8.67 6.90
N ARG A 33 1.48 7.77 7.10
CA ARG A 33 0.98 7.40 8.44
C ARG A 33 2.06 6.89 9.38
N GLU A 34 3.02 6.12 8.86
CA GLU A 34 4.16 5.65 9.66
C GLU A 34 5.13 6.77 10.07
N LYS A 35 5.14 7.90 9.34
CA LYS A 35 6.01 9.04 9.59
C LYS A 35 5.32 10.18 10.36
N GLU A 36 4.01 10.12 10.57
CA GLU A 36 3.25 11.14 11.32
C GLU A 36 3.73 11.26 12.77
N PHE A 37 4.25 10.18 13.35
CA PHE A 37 4.73 10.14 14.73
C PHE A 37 6.12 9.49 14.81
N PHE A 38 6.90 9.88 15.81
CA PHE A 38 8.16 9.20 16.09
C PHE A 38 7.87 7.82 16.69
N GLU A 39 8.37 6.78 16.01
CA GLU A 39 8.35 5.41 16.50
C GLU A 39 9.78 5.01 16.89
N LYS A 40 9.96 4.48 18.11
CA LYS A 40 11.26 3.99 18.55
C LYS A 40 11.74 2.86 17.62
N PRO A 41 13.06 2.74 17.37
CA PRO A 41 13.59 1.74 16.46
C PRO A 41 13.21 0.30 16.85
N SER A 42 13.07 0.02 18.14
CA SER A 42 12.63 -1.29 18.65
C SER A 42 11.16 -1.59 18.29
N ASP A 43 10.29 -0.60 18.44
CA ASP A 43 8.86 -0.74 18.16
C ASP A 43 8.61 -0.91 16.65
N LYS A 44 9.36 -0.16 15.83
CA LYS A 44 9.37 -0.33 14.37
C LYS A 44 9.74 -1.76 13.96
N LYS A 45 10.84 -2.31 14.51
CA LYS A 45 11.26 -3.70 14.26
C LYS A 45 10.19 -4.70 14.69
N LYS A 46 9.50 -4.46 15.80
CA LYS A 46 8.41 -5.32 16.30
C LYS A 46 7.19 -5.27 15.38
N ARG A 47 6.82 -4.07 14.90
CA ARG A 47 5.72 -3.87 13.94
C ARG A 47 5.98 -4.60 12.62
N ASP A 48 7.18 -4.46 12.07
CA ASP A 48 7.57 -5.08 10.80
C ASP A 48 7.52 -6.62 10.88
N LYS A 49 8.04 -7.20 11.96
CA LYS A 49 7.96 -8.66 12.22
C LYS A 49 6.50 -9.14 12.30
N LYS A 50 5.65 -8.41 13.04
CA LYS A 50 4.22 -8.75 13.17
C LYS A 50 3.49 -8.67 11.82
N ALA A 51 3.80 -7.65 11.02
CA ALA A 51 3.23 -7.49 9.68
C ALA A 51 3.67 -8.60 8.71
N ALA A 52 4.93 -9.05 8.77
CA ALA A 52 5.43 -10.19 8.00
C ALA A 52 4.76 -11.51 8.42
N SER A 53 4.71 -11.80 9.72
CA SER A 53 4.04 -13.01 10.24
C SER A 53 2.57 -13.07 9.84
N ARG A 54 1.85 -11.94 9.92
CA ARG A 54 0.45 -11.86 9.48
C ARG A 54 0.30 -12.16 7.98
N ARG A 55 1.18 -11.62 7.14
CA ARG A 55 1.17 -11.89 5.68
C ARG A 55 1.38 -13.38 5.39
N ASN A 56 2.37 -14.00 6.03
CA ASN A 56 2.65 -15.42 5.85
C ASN A 56 1.47 -16.30 6.29
N LYS A 57 0.84 -15.97 7.42
CA LYS A 57 -0.35 -16.71 7.91
C LYS A 57 -1.53 -16.61 6.95
N ILE A 58 -1.72 -15.44 6.31
CA ILE A 58 -2.78 -15.27 5.30
C ILE A 58 -2.46 -16.10 4.06
N GLN A 59 -1.19 -16.13 3.63
CA GLN A 59 -0.76 -16.92 2.48
C GLN A 59 -0.94 -18.42 2.71
N GLN A 60 -0.52 -18.93 3.87
CA GLN A 60 -0.69 -20.34 4.25
C GLN A 60 -2.17 -20.76 4.22
N LYS A 61 -3.04 -19.94 4.81
CA LYS A 61 -4.50 -20.18 4.77
C LYS A 61 -5.11 -20.17 3.37
N ALA A 62 -4.50 -19.44 2.44
CA ALA A 62 -4.95 -19.40 1.05
C ALA A 62 -4.42 -20.59 0.24
N ASP A 63 -3.32 -21.20 0.68
CA ASP A 63 -2.70 -22.38 0.07
C ASP A 63 -3.34 -23.69 0.57
N GLU A 64 -3.85 -23.68 1.81
CA GLU A 64 -4.63 -24.78 2.40
C GLU A 64 -6.08 -24.90 1.87
N LEU A 65 -6.55 -23.96 1.06
CA LEU A 65 -7.93 -23.87 0.55
C LEU A 65 -8.00 -24.16 -0.95
#